data_AF-A0A9R1L3P1-F1
#
_entry.id   AF-A0A9R1L3P1-F1
#
_cell.length_a   1.000
_cell.length_b   1.000
_cell.length_c   1.000
_cell.angle_alpha   90.00
_cell.angle_beta   90.00
_cell.angle_gamma   90.00
#
_symmetry.space_group_name_H-M   'P 1'
#
loop_
_entity.id
_entity.type
_entity.pdbx_description
1 polymer ?
#
loop_
_entity_poly.entity_id
_entity_poly.type
_entity_poly.pdbx_seq_one_letter_code
_entity_poly.pdbx_strand_id
1 'polypeptide(L)'
;MTTITDTLQMMSEAAPGGLERTEWSEVVALGDVVSRQATVAGMVWSGDLPGVETLKENIAAYFNVLQGFLLACHGSTVGAGPTLHKYITSSAKGVVDASFSLFKLAVSTYAKCGWTTEAAILP
;
A
#
# COMPACT_ATOMS: atom_id res chain seq x y z
N MET A 1 -14.94 -5.15 -1.83
CA MET A 1 -13.54 -4.72 -2.05
C MET A 1 -12.97 -4.46 -0.68
N THR A 2 -11.96 -5.22 -0.25
CA THR A 2 -11.28 -4.97 1.02
C THR A 2 -10.41 -3.73 0.88
N THR A 3 -10.35 -2.88 1.90
CA THR A 3 -9.46 -1.70 1.92
C THR A 3 -8.07 -2.09 2.45
N ILE A 4 -7.09 -1.19 2.29
CA ILE A 4 -5.77 -1.35 2.94
C ILE A 4 -5.91 -1.36 4.47
N THR A 5 -6.80 -0.53 5.02
CA THR A 5 -7.07 -0.48 6.46
C THR A 5 -7.64 -1.81 6.95
N ASP A 6 -8.59 -2.41 6.22
CA ASP A 6 -9.12 -3.74 6.56
C ASP A 6 -8.02 -4.80 6.54
N THR A 7 -7.12 -4.72 5.56
CA THR A 7 -5.99 -5.65 5.44
C THR A 7 -5.00 -5.49 6.61
N LEU A 8 -4.69 -4.25 7.00
CA LEU A 8 -3.86 -3.99 8.18
C LEU A 8 -4.51 -4.44 9.48
N GLN A 9 -5.83 -4.28 9.60
CA GLN A 9 -6.57 -4.76 10.77
C GLN A 9 -6.55 -6.30 10.84
N MET A 10 -6.75 -6.98 9.71
CA MET A 10 -6.58 -8.43 9.61
C MET A 10 -5.18 -8.88 10.05
N MET A 11 -4.14 -8.12 9.67
CA MET A 11 -2.74 -8.41 10.05
C MET A 11 -2.42 -8.23 11.53
N SER A 12 -3.34 -7.70 12.34
CA SER A 12 -3.15 -7.61 13.80
C SER A 12 -3.23 -8.96 14.50
N GLU A 13 -3.83 -9.95 13.84
CA GLU A 13 -3.88 -11.34 14.27
C GLU A 13 -2.90 -12.19 13.45
N ALA A 14 -2.38 -13.26 14.04
CA ALA A 14 -1.53 -14.20 13.31
C ALA A 14 -2.33 -14.94 12.24
N ALA A 15 -1.70 -15.22 11.10
CA ALA A 15 -2.35 -16.00 10.05
C ALA A 15 -2.75 -17.40 10.57
N PRO A 16 -3.94 -17.91 10.19
CA PRO A 16 -4.43 -19.21 10.64
C PRO A 16 -3.41 -20.33 10.39
N GLY A 17 -3.11 -21.13 11.43
CA GLY A 17 -2.08 -22.17 11.38
C GLY A 17 -2.35 -23.32 10.41
N GLY A 18 -3.56 -23.43 9.85
CA GLY A 18 -3.93 -24.44 8.85
C GLY A 18 -3.72 -24.02 7.39
N LEU A 19 -3.24 -22.80 7.15
CA LEU A 19 -2.97 -22.30 5.80
C LEU A 19 -1.55 -22.65 5.35
N GLU A 20 -1.34 -22.68 4.04
CA GLU A 20 0.00 -22.72 3.47
C GLU A 20 0.73 -21.41 3.79
N ARG A 21 1.96 -21.53 4.28
CA ARG A 21 2.78 -20.37 4.63
C ARG A 21 3.32 -19.74 3.35
N THR A 22 3.12 -18.43 3.19
CA THR A 22 3.75 -17.68 2.10
C THR A 22 5.26 -17.70 2.25
N GLU A 23 5.96 -18.03 1.17
CA GLU A 23 7.42 -18.05 1.12
C GLU A 23 8.00 -16.63 1.19
N TRP A 24 9.13 -16.48 1.88
CA TRP A 24 9.78 -15.17 2.02
C TRP A 24 10.27 -14.59 0.69
N SER A 25 10.59 -15.43 -0.29
CA SER A 25 10.94 -15.00 -1.64
C SER A 25 9.78 -14.25 -2.32
N GLU A 26 8.54 -14.63 -2.06
CA GLU A 26 7.35 -13.94 -2.57
C GLU A 26 7.16 -12.58 -1.90
N VAL A 27 7.36 -12.52 -0.57
CA VAL A 27 7.32 -11.24 0.18
C VAL A 27 8.36 -10.26 -0.37
N VAL A 28 9.58 -10.73 -0.62
CA VAL A 28 10.66 -9.90 -1.19
C VAL A 28 10.30 -9.46 -2.61
N ALA A 29 9.83 -10.38 -3.46
CA ALA A 29 9.45 -10.05 -4.84
C ALA A 29 8.34 -8.99 -4.91
N LEU A 30 7.31 -9.10 -4.05
CA LEU A 30 6.25 -8.09 -3.96
C LEU A 30 6.77 -6.77 -3.39
N GLY A 31 7.68 -6.81 -2.41
CA GLY A 31 8.37 -5.62 -1.91
C GLY A 31 9.12 -4.85 -3.02
N ASP A 32 9.79 -5.56 -3.93
CA ASP A 32 10.44 -4.96 -5.08
C ASP A 32 9.43 -4.31 -6.05
N VAL A 33 8.25 -4.92 -6.24
CA VAL A 33 7.17 -4.33 -7.06
C VAL A 33 6.62 -3.06 -6.39
N VAL A 34 6.41 -3.06 -5.07
CA VAL A 34 6.01 -1.85 -4.32
C VAL A 34 7.03 -0.72 -4.51
N SER A 35 8.33 -1.02 -4.39
CA SER A 35 9.41 -0.05 -4.58
C SER A 35 9.43 0.52 -6.00
N ARG A 36 9.32 -0.34 -7.02
CA ARG A 36 9.21 0.09 -8.43
C ARG A 36 7.98 0.97 -8.65
N GLN A 37 6.84 0.60 -8.10
CA GLN A 37 5.61 1.37 -8.23
C GLN A 37 5.70 2.73 -7.52
N ALA A 38 6.48 2.84 -6.43
CA ALA A 38 6.77 4.11 -5.77
C ALA A 38 7.63 5.03 -6.61
N THR A 39 8.58 4.45 -7.35
CA THR A 39 9.37 5.18 -8.33
C THR A 39 8.49 5.70 -9.46
N VAL A 40 7.62 4.85 -10.02
CA VAL A 40 6.67 5.25 -11.08
C VAL A 40 5.74 6.36 -10.60
N ALA A 41 5.15 6.21 -9.41
CA ALA A 41 4.34 7.26 -8.79
C ALA A 41 5.17 8.55 -8.67
N GLY A 42 6.33 8.52 -8.01
CA GLY A 42 7.20 9.68 -7.86
C GLY A 42 7.55 10.38 -9.18
N MET A 43 7.80 9.60 -10.25
CA MET A 43 8.06 10.15 -11.59
C MET A 43 6.84 10.89 -12.16
N VAL A 44 5.65 10.29 -12.06
CA VAL A 44 4.37 10.92 -12.45
C VAL A 44 4.17 12.25 -11.70
N TRP A 45 4.66 12.35 -10.46
CA TRP A 45 4.60 13.56 -9.64
C TRP A 45 5.71 14.59 -9.88
N SER A 46 6.87 14.17 -10.36
CA SER A 46 8.05 15.03 -10.55
C SER A 46 8.06 15.81 -11.87
N GLY A 47 7.17 15.48 -12.80
CA GLY A 47 7.00 16.16 -14.09
C GLY A 47 5.96 17.27 -14.06
N ASP A 48 5.32 17.52 -15.20
CA ASP A 48 4.12 18.36 -15.27
C ASP A 48 2.97 17.73 -14.47
N LEU A 49 2.07 18.57 -13.93
CA LEU A 49 0.92 18.11 -13.16
C LEU A 49 0.12 17.10 -14.00
N PRO A 50 0.01 15.82 -13.59
CA PRO A 50 -0.63 14.80 -14.42
C PRO A 50 -2.13 15.08 -14.66
N GLY A 51 -2.77 14.34 -15.56
CA GLY A 51 -4.23 14.31 -15.62
C GLY A 51 -4.81 13.73 -14.32
N VAL A 52 -5.96 14.23 -13.86
CA VAL A 52 -6.61 13.72 -12.63
C VAL A 52 -6.94 12.22 -12.72
N GLU A 53 -7.34 11.75 -13.90
CA GLU A 53 -7.65 10.34 -14.10
C GLU A 53 -6.39 9.48 -14.11
N THR A 54 -5.31 9.95 -14.74
CA THR A 54 -3.98 9.32 -14.64
C THR A 54 -3.52 9.20 -13.19
N LEU A 55 -3.81 10.24 -12.38
CA LEU A 55 -3.48 10.19 -10.97
C LEU A 55 -4.31 9.14 -10.22
N LYS A 56 -5.64 9.13 -10.40
CA LYS A 56 -6.52 8.14 -9.76
C LYS A 56 -6.11 6.71 -10.12
N GLU A 57 -5.85 6.45 -11.40
CA GLU A 57 -5.40 5.16 -11.90
C GLU A 57 -4.06 4.75 -11.30
N ASN A 58 -3.09 5.68 -11.21
CA ASN A 58 -1.80 5.42 -10.61
C ASN A 58 -1.92 5.08 -9.11
N ILE A 59 -2.74 5.83 -8.36
CA ILE A 59 -3.04 5.56 -6.95
C ILE A 59 -3.67 4.16 -6.83
N ALA A 60 -4.70 3.86 -7.61
CA ALA A 60 -5.40 2.58 -7.55
C ALA A 60 -4.46 1.40 -7.87
N ALA A 61 -3.66 1.51 -8.94
CA ALA A 61 -2.68 0.50 -9.30
C ALA A 61 -1.63 0.29 -8.21
N TYR A 62 -1.15 1.37 -7.59
CA TYR A 62 -0.22 1.30 -6.47
C TYR A 62 -0.83 0.55 -5.28
N PHE A 63 -2.05 0.93 -4.89
CA PHE A 63 -2.71 0.38 -3.72
C PHE A 63 -3.03 -1.11 -3.90
N ASN A 64 -3.35 -1.55 -5.11
CA ASN A 64 -3.53 -2.98 -5.43
C ASN A 64 -2.24 -3.78 -5.19
N VAL A 65 -1.08 -3.27 -5.62
CA VAL A 65 0.23 -3.90 -5.36
C VAL A 65 0.50 -3.93 -3.86
N LEU A 66 0.24 -2.84 -3.15
CA LEU A 66 0.44 -2.73 -1.72
C LEU A 66 -0.44 -3.73 -0.95
N GLN A 67 -1.69 -3.93 -1.36
CA GLN A 67 -2.57 -4.97 -0.80
C GLN A 67 -2.00 -6.38 -0.98
N GLY A 68 -1.51 -6.71 -2.19
CA GLY A 68 -0.86 -7.99 -2.44
C GLY A 68 0.35 -8.22 -1.53
N PHE A 69 1.19 -7.20 -1.37
CA PHE A 69 2.34 -7.22 -0.45
C PHE A 69 1.92 -7.47 1.01
N LEU A 70 0.88 -6.77 1.50
CA LEU A 70 0.38 -6.95 2.87
C LEU A 70 -0.13 -8.38 3.11
N LEU A 71 -0.86 -8.95 2.15
CA LEU A 71 -1.36 -10.32 2.23
C LEU A 71 -0.20 -11.33 2.27
N ALA A 72 0.84 -11.13 1.44
CA ALA A 72 2.03 -11.97 1.48
C ALA A 72 2.77 -11.85 2.83
N CYS A 73 2.90 -10.64 3.38
CA CYS A 73 3.44 -10.44 4.72
C CYS A 73 2.61 -11.21 5.77
N HIS A 74 1.28 -11.10 5.73
CA HIS A 74 0.41 -11.83 6.66
C HIS A 74 0.59 -13.35 6.55
N GLY A 75 0.54 -13.90 5.33
CA GLY A 75 0.73 -15.33 5.08
C GLY A 75 2.11 -15.85 5.49
N SER A 76 3.15 -15.01 5.44
CA SER A 76 4.49 -15.37 5.92
C SER A 76 4.56 -15.57 7.44
N THR A 77 3.53 -15.09 8.17
CA THR A 77 3.39 -15.22 9.64
C THR A 77 2.70 -16.50 10.09
N VAL A 78 2.26 -17.39 9.19
CA VAL A 78 1.71 -18.70 9.57
C VAL A 78 2.72 -19.46 10.43
N GLY A 79 2.29 -19.85 11.63
CA GLY A 79 3.12 -20.54 12.61
C GLY A 79 4.22 -19.68 13.26
N ALA A 80 4.25 -18.36 13.00
CA ALA A 80 5.21 -17.46 13.62
C ALA A 80 4.85 -17.19 15.09
N GLY A 81 5.88 -17.08 15.94
CA GLY A 81 5.70 -16.57 17.30
C GLY A 81 5.34 -15.08 17.34
N PRO A 82 4.83 -14.58 18.48
CA PRO A 82 4.30 -13.21 18.61
C PRO A 82 5.33 -12.14 18.29
N THR A 83 6.61 -12.38 18.60
CA THR A 83 7.71 -11.45 18.28
C THR A 83 7.85 -11.26 16.78
N LEU A 84 8.01 -12.35 16.01
CA LEU A 84 8.21 -12.28 14.57
C LEU A 84 6.98 -11.69 13.88
N HIS A 85 5.78 -12.13 14.26
CA HIS A 85 4.53 -11.58 13.76
C HIS A 85 4.46 -10.05 13.97
N LYS A 86 4.73 -9.57 15.19
CA LYS A 86 4.74 -8.13 15.49
C LYS A 86 5.72 -7.33 14.63
N TYR A 87 6.93 -7.84 14.42
CA TYR A 87 7.93 -7.16 13.58
C TYR A 87 7.48 -7.08 12.12
N ILE A 88 6.94 -8.18 11.57
CA ILE A 88 6.44 -8.21 10.19
C ILE A 88 5.29 -7.23 10.00
N THR A 89 4.29 -7.28 10.89
CA THR A 89 3.13 -6.37 10.82
C THR A 89 3.56 -4.91 10.98
N SER A 90 4.49 -4.61 11.88
CA SER A 90 5.01 -3.24 12.07
C SER A 90 5.78 -2.73 10.85
N SER A 91 6.64 -3.57 10.25
CA SER A 91 7.39 -3.22 9.04
C SER A 91 6.47 -3.01 7.84
N ALA A 92 5.50 -3.89 7.64
CA ALA A 92 4.51 -3.78 6.58
C ALA A 92 3.67 -2.49 6.73
N LYS A 93 3.26 -2.17 7.97
CA LYS A 93 2.58 -0.90 8.28
C LYS A 93 3.46 0.30 7.93
N GLY A 94 4.75 0.26 8.24
CA GLY A 94 5.68 1.34 7.89
C GLY A 94 5.73 1.63 6.38
N VAL A 95 5.70 0.58 5.55
CA VAL A 95 5.61 0.72 4.08
C VAL A 95 4.30 1.38 3.67
N VAL A 96 3.16 1.00 4.27
CA VAL A 96 1.87 1.63 4.01
C VAL A 96 1.87 3.11 4.40
N ASP A 97 2.36 3.44 5.59
CA ASP A 97 2.39 4.82 6.09
C ASP A 97 3.26 5.72 5.19
N ALA A 98 4.40 5.22 4.72
CA ALA A 98 5.25 5.92 3.77
C ALA A 98 4.55 6.12 2.42
N SER A 99 3.86 5.08 1.92
CA SER A 99 3.08 5.14 0.68
C SER A 99 1.95 6.16 0.75
N PHE A 100 1.23 6.21 1.88
CA PHE A 100 0.17 7.19 2.11
C PHE A 100 0.73 8.60 2.16
N SER A 101 1.90 8.78 2.78
CA SER A 101 2.59 10.08 2.84
C SER A 101 2.96 10.57 1.44
N LEU A 102 3.45 9.69 0.57
CA LEU A 102 3.74 9.99 -0.84
C LEU A 102 2.50 10.57 -1.53
N PHE A 103 1.36 9.87 -1.47
CA PHE A 103 0.12 10.29 -2.15
C PHE A 103 -0.64 11.43 -1.48
N LYS A 104 -0.47 11.63 -0.17
CA LYS A 104 -1.11 12.74 0.55
C LYS A 104 -0.53 14.09 0.15
N LEU A 105 0.81 14.20 0.09
CA LEU A 105 1.50 15.41 -0.38
C LEU A 105 1.02 15.77 -1.79
N ALA A 106 1.00 14.74 -2.60
CA ALA A 106 0.50 14.67 -3.93
C ALA A 106 -0.91 15.27 -4.11
N VAL A 107 -1.95 14.65 -3.51
CA VAL A 107 -3.33 15.13 -3.59
C VAL A 107 -3.47 16.57 -3.07
N SER A 108 -2.69 16.92 -2.04
CA SER A 108 -2.68 18.27 -1.48
C SER A 108 -2.19 19.33 -2.48
N THR A 109 -1.27 18.98 -3.37
CA THR A 109 -0.81 19.88 -4.45
C THR A 109 -1.92 20.16 -5.45
N TYR A 110 -2.69 19.15 -5.86
CA TYR A 110 -3.85 19.34 -6.75
C TYR A 110 -4.92 20.23 -6.12
N ALA A 111 -5.24 20.00 -4.84
CA ALA A 111 -6.22 20.80 -4.13
C ALA A 111 -5.84 22.29 -4.09
N LYS A 112 -4.54 22.61 -3.97
CA LYS A 112 -4.02 23.99 -3.97
C LYS A 112 -3.98 24.64 -5.35
N CYS A 113 -3.85 23.87 -6.42
CA CYS A 113 -3.84 24.36 -7.81
C CYS A 113 -5.24 24.79 -8.33
N GLY A 114 -6.26 24.89 -7.47
CA GLY A 114 -7.56 25.48 -7.83
C GLY A 114 -8.69 24.49 -8.08
N TRP A 115 -8.60 23.26 -7.56
CA TRP A 115 -9.72 22.30 -7.60
C TRP A 115 -10.77 22.60 -6.52
N THR A 116 -11.42 23.75 -6.62
CA THR A 116 -12.68 24.02 -5.91
C THR A 116 -13.84 23.73 -6.85
N THR A 117 -14.38 22.50 -6.84
CA THR A 117 -15.84 22.22 -6.95
C THR A 117 -16.24 20.74 -7.01
N GLU A 118 -15.34 19.75 -7.13
CA GLU A 118 -15.77 18.34 -7.28
C GLU A 118 -15.10 17.31 -6.36
N ALA A 119 -14.41 17.75 -5.30
CA ALA A 119 -13.78 16.86 -4.32
C ALA A 119 -14.67 16.50 -3.12
N ALA A 120 -15.98 16.79 -3.16
CA ALA A 120 -16.91 16.42 -2.10
C ALA A 120 -17.47 15.00 -2.23
N ILE A 121 -17.17 14.27 -3.32
CA ILE A 121 -17.74 12.94 -3.56
C ILE A 121 -16.72 12.05 -4.25
N LEU A 122 -15.79 11.47 -3.48
CA LEU A 122 -15.25 10.15 -3.82
C LEU A 122 -15.23 9.31 -2.53
N PRO A 123 -15.68 8.04 -2.60
CA PRO A 123 -15.89 7.17 -1.46
C PRO A 123 -14.60 6.77 -0.72
#